data_AF-A0A257Q6W5-F1
#
_entry.id   AF-A0A257Q6W5-F1
#
_cell.length_a   1.000
_cell.length_b   1.000
_cell.length_c   1.000
_cell.angle_alpha   90.00
_cell.angle_beta   90.00
_cell.angle_gamma   90.00
#
_symmetry.space_group_name_H-M   'P 1'
#
loop_
_entity.id
_entity.type
_entity.pdbx_description
1 polymer ?
#
loop_
_entity_poly.entity_id
_entity_poly.type
_entity_poly.pdbx_seq_one_letter_code
_entity_poly.pdbx_strand_id
1 'polypeptide(L)'
;MPSHTPTLAPAPTQIKIATRESPLALWQSEFVAAELMRLHPGLQVALVSMTTQGDQLLDSPLAKIGGKGLFVKELEVALLEHRADIAVHSMKDVPMHFPEGLGLFAILEGHDPRDAFVSNRYAQLADLPDGAVVGTSSLRRETQIRAQFPTLKIAMLRGNIQSRLAKLDRGEYDAIILAAAGLKRMGLDDRIRQALSPEQSLPSVGQGALGIEARSDDAAIHALIAPLIDAATDTRVRCERAFNTRLNGGCQVPIGGHAILQANHQIWLRGMVGNPDGTELLRDEITGARSNAEALGVTLAERMLAAGADRILRGVGIHAAPL
;
A
#
# COMPACT_ATOMS: atom_id res chain seq x y z
N MET A 1 51.08 -3.83 6.18
CA MET A 1 49.71 -4.27 6.53
C MET A 1 49.04 -4.64 5.22
N PRO A 2 48.77 -5.92 4.93
CA PRO A 2 48.04 -6.26 3.71
C PRO A 2 46.60 -5.77 3.87
N SER A 3 46.15 -4.97 2.92
CA SER A 3 44.77 -4.49 2.80
C SER A 3 43.87 -5.70 2.54
N HIS A 4 43.10 -6.11 3.55
CA HIS A 4 42.00 -7.05 3.37
C HIS A 4 40.89 -6.35 2.56
N THR A 5 40.89 -6.57 1.25
CA THR A 5 39.69 -6.37 0.44
C THR A 5 38.69 -7.43 0.89
N PRO A 6 37.49 -7.06 1.39
CA PRO A 6 36.51 -8.05 1.77
C PRO A 6 36.12 -8.83 0.52
N THR A 7 36.36 -10.13 0.53
CA THR A 7 35.90 -11.03 -0.52
C THR A 7 34.38 -11.06 -0.44
N LEU A 8 33.71 -10.42 -1.40
CA LEU A 8 32.25 -10.51 -1.53
C LEU A 8 31.87 -11.99 -1.61
N ALA A 9 30.97 -12.42 -0.73
CA ALA A 9 30.43 -13.77 -0.78
C ALA A 9 29.88 -14.05 -2.20
N PRO A 10 30.01 -15.29 -2.70
CA PRO A 10 29.46 -15.63 -4.01
C PRO A 10 27.96 -15.35 -4.05
N ALA A 11 27.48 -14.82 -5.18
CA ALA A 11 26.07 -14.51 -5.36
C ALA A 11 25.20 -15.77 -5.13
N PRO A 12 24.06 -15.65 -4.43
CA PRO A 12 23.22 -16.79 -4.12
C PRO A 12 22.67 -17.39 -5.42
N THR A 13 22.72 -18.73 -5.54
CA THR A 13 22.14 -19.47 -6.67
C THR A 13 20.67 -19.81 -6.47
N GLN A 14 20.16 -19.60 -5.25
CA GLN A 14 18.75 -19.79 -4.90
C GLN A 14 18.27 -18.66 -3.99
N ILE A 15 17.01 -18.25 -4.15
CA ILE A 15 16.32 -17.31 -3.27
C ILE A 15 14.92 -17.81 -2.92
N LYS A 16 14.52 -17.65 -1.65
CA LYS A 16 13.19 -18.00 -1.15
C LYS A 16 12.35 -16.75 -0.90
N ILE A 17 11.18 -16.67 -1.52
CA ILE A 17 10.24 -15.56 -1.39
C ILE A 17 9.09 -15.95 -0.47
N ALA A 18 8.99 -15.33 0.70
CA ALA A 18 7.82 -15.44 1.56
C ALA A 18 6.63 -14.72 0.92
N THR A 19 5.47 -15.39 0.89
CA THR A 19 4.25 -14.82 0.33
C THR A 19 2.99 -15.31 1.02
N ARG A 20 1.92 -14.52 0.91
CA ARG A 20 0.58 -14.92 1.35
C ARG A 20 -0.08 -15.81 0.31
N GLU A 21 -0.96 -16.68 0.76
CA GLU A 21 -1.71 -17.61 -0.11
C GLU A 21 -2.81 -16.95 -0.95
N SER A 22 -3.11 -15.67 -0.72
CA SER A 22 -4.13 -14.98 -1.52
C SER A 22 -3.70 -14.89 -2.99
N PRO A 23 -4.62 -15.05 -3.98
CA PRO A 23 -4.27 -15.05 -5.40
C PRO A 23 -3.46 -13.83 -5.85
N LEU A 24 -3.78 -12.64 -5.32
CA LEU A 24 -3.05 -11.42 -5.65
C LEU A 24 -1.63 -11.42 -5.06
N ALA A 25 -1.42 -11.98 -3.86
CA ALA A 25 -0.10 -12.03 -3.25
C ALA A 25 0.81 -13.04 -3.98
N LEU A 26 0.27 -14.20 -4.35
CA LEU A 26 0.96 -15.18 -5.19
C LEU A 26 1.38 -14.54 -6.52
N TRP A 27 0.45 -13.87 -7.22
CA TRP A 27 0.77 -13.15 -8.46
C TRP A 27 1.91 -12.14 -8.27
N GLN A 28 1.91 -11.39 -7.16
CA GLN A 28 2.96 -10.39 -6.88
C GLN A 28 4.33 -11.04 -6.66
N SER A 29 4.36 -12.16 -5.94
CA SER A 29 5.59 -12.91 -5.72
C SER A 29 6.08 -13.63 -6.98
N GLU A 30 5.18 -14.16 -7.81
CA GLU A 30 5.50 -14.73 -9.12
C GLU A 30 6.06 -13.67 -10.08
N PHE A 31 5.48 -12.47 -10.09
CA PHE A 31 5.99 -11.34 -10.85
C PHE A 31 7.44 -10.98 -10.42
N VAL A 32 7.69 -10.85 -9.12
CA VAL A 32 9.04 -10.58 -8.60
C VAL A 32 10.00 -11.73 -8.92
N ALA A 33 9.55 -12.98 -8.79
CA ALA A 33 10.35 -14.17 -9.14
C ALA A 33 10.76 -14.15 -10.62
N ALA A 34 9.82 -13.86 -11.51
CA ALA A 34 10.07 -13.77 -12.95
C ALA A 34 11.10 -12.69 -13.28
N GLU A 35 10.98 -11.50 -12.68
CA GLU A 35 11.95 -10.41 -12.88
C GLU A 35 13.34 -10.76 -12.34
N LEU A 36 13.42 -11.40 -11.17
CA LEU A 36 14.70 -11.87 -10.62
C LEU A 36 15.37 -12.90 -11.54
N MET A 37 14.63 -13.89 -12.03
CA MET A 37 15.18 -14.90 -12.96
C MET A 37 15.59 -14.28 -14.30
N ARG A 38 14.88 -13.24 -14.76
CA ARG A 38 15.23 -12.50 -15.98
C ARG A 38 16.53 -11.70 -15.82
N LEU A 39 16.71 -11.06 -14.67
CA LEU A 39 17.89 -10.24 -14.35
C LEU A 39 19.12 -11.08 -13.99
N HIS A 40 18.91 -12.28 -13.43
CA HIS A 40 19.96 -13.17 -12.95
C HIS A 40 19.83 -14.57 -13.56
N PRO A 41 20.34 -14.81 -14.78
CA PRO A 41 20.25 -16.11 -15.44
C PRO A 41 20.86 -17.23 -14.59
N GLY A 42 20.07 -18.29 -14.36
CA GLY A 42 20.48 -19.43 -13.54
C GLY A 42 20.11 -19.33 -12.05
N LEU A 43 19.56 -18.20 -11.59
CA LEU A 43 18.96 -18.08 -10.27
C LEU A 43 17.73 -18.98 -10.16
N GLN A 44 17.67 -19.77 -9.09
CA GLN A 44 16.47 -20.54 -8.75
C GLN A 44 15.63 -19.76 -7.73
N VAL A 45 14.32 -19.67 -7.96
CA VAL A 45 13.40 -18.99 -7.04
C VAL A 45 12.40 -19.99 -6.47
N ALA A 46 12.24 -19.99 -5.15
CA ALA A 46 11.23 -20.81 -4.47
C ALA A 46 10.23 -19.92 -3.73
N LEU A 47 8.93 -20.17 -3.88
CA LEU A 47 7.88 -19.48 -3.12
C LEU A 47 7.58 -20.23 -1.83
N VAL A 48 7.65 -19.52 -0.71
CA VAL A 48 7.30 -20.01 0.63
C VAL A 48 5.96 -19.39 1.01
N SER A 49 4.88 -20.10 0.67
CA SER A 49 3.52 -19.63 0.92
C SER A 49 3.12 -19.86 2.39
N MET A 50 2.38 -18.91 2.96
CA MET A 50 1.84 -19.03 4.32
C MET A 50 0.53 -18.26 4.49
N THR A 51 -0.27 -18.70 5.46
CA THR A 51 -1.49 -18.02 5.89
C THR A 51 -1.17 -16.99 6.98
N THR A 52 -1.75 -15.79 6.93
CA THR A 52 -1.61 -14.78 8.01
C THR A 52 -2.86 -14.66 8.86
N GLN A 53 -2.76 -14.09 10.07
CA GLN A 53 -3.94 -13.77 10.88
C GLN A 53 -4.98 -12.91 10.14
N GLY A 54 -4.53 -11.97 9.32
CA GLY A 54 -5.42 -11.14 8.49
C GLY A 54 -6.24 -11.94 7.46
N ASP A 55 -5.76 -13.12 7.04
CA ASP A 55 -6.50 -14.03 6.16
C ASP A 55 -7.54 -14.87 6.93
N GLN A 56 -7.31 -15.10 8.23
CA GLN A 56 -8.20 -15.88 9.10
C GLN A 56 -9.34 -15.02 9.70
N LEU A 57 -9.09 -13.75 10.00
CA LEU A 57 -10.01 -12.85 10.70
C LEU A 57 -10.85 -11.99 9.74
N LEU A 58 -11.82 -12.61 9.06
CA LEU A 58 -12.67 -11.93 8.06
C LEU A 58 -13.89 -11.19 8.65
N ASP A 59 -14.36 -11.57 9.84
CA ASP A 59 -15.67 -11.16 10.40
C ASP A 59 -15.64 -9.93 11.32
N SER A 60 -14.49 -9.29 11.51
CA SER A 60 -14.34 -8.10 12.38
C SER A 60 -13.80 -6.87 11.61
N PRO A 61 -14.20 -5.62 11.95
CA PRO A 61 -13.66 -4.42 11.33
C PRO A 61 -12.13 -4.29 11.54
N LEU A 62 -11.36 -3.87 10.52
CA LEU A 62 -9.89 -3.67 10.62
C LEU A 62 -9.54 -2.71 11.77
N ALA A 63 -10.35 -1.67 11.97
CA ALA A 63 -10.18 -0.71 13.05
C ALA A 63 -10.38 -1.31 14.45
N LYS A 64 -11.18 -2.38 14.57
CA LYS A 64 -11.48 -3.06 15.85
C LYS A 64 -10.57 -4.23 16.17
N ILE A 65 -9.99 -4.89 15.15
CA ILE A 65 -9.12 -6.06 15.35
C ILE A 65 -7.82 -5.65 16.07
N GLY A 66 -7.35 -4.40 15.88
CA GLY A 66 -6.06 -3.98 16.44
C GLY A 66 -4.88 -4.78 15.85
N GLY A 67 -3.65 -4.33 16.10
CA GLY A 67 -2.45 -4.98 15.58
C GLY A 67 -1.92 -4.34 14.31
N LYS A 68 -0.78 -3.65 14.42
CA LYS A 68 0.02 -3.24 13.25
C LYS A 68 0.55 -4.52 12.60
N GLY A 69 0.33 -4.68 11.29
CA GLY A 69 0.97 -5.74 10.51
C GLY A 69 0.24 -7.10 10.41
N LEU A 70 -1.09 -7.15 10.51
CA LEU A 70 -1.91 -8.38 10.37
C LEU A 70 -1.67 -9.21 9.10
N PHE A 71 -1.07 -8.61 8.06
CA PHE A 71 -0.77 -9.26 6.78
C PHE A 71 0.73 -9.47 6.54
N VAL A 72 1.59 -9.06 7.48
CA VAL A 72 3.05 -9.14 7.31
C VAL A 72 3.73 -9.96 8.41
N LYS A 73 3.11 -10.13 9.58
CA LYS A 73 3.80 -10.69 10.74
C LYS A 73 4.39 -12.07 10.51
N GLU A 74 3.65 -12.96 9.88
CA GLU A 74 4.12 -14.33 9.59
C GLU A 74 5.24 -14.33 8.55
N LEU A 75 5.22 -13.38 7.61
CA LEU A 75 6.29 -13.18 6.62
C LEU A 75 7.56 -12.68 7.32
N GLU A 76 7.45 -11.69 8.21
CA GLU A 76 8.56 -11.18 9.03
C GLU A 76 9.22 -12.29 9.86
N VAL A 77 8.41 -13.16 10.50
CA VAL A 77 8.91 -14.31 11.25
C VAL A 77 9.67 -15.28 10.34
N ALA A 78 9.18 -15.55 9.13
CA ALA A 78 9.88 -16.40 8.19
C ALA A 78 11.24 -15.80 7.73
N LEU A 79 11.35 -14.47 7.64
CA LEU A 79 12.62 -13.80 7.34
C LEU A 79 13.62 -13.90 8.50
N LEU A 80 13.17 -13.64 9.73
CA LEU A 80 13.99 -13.70 10.94
C LEU A 80 14.45 -15.12 11.27
N GLU A 81 13.63 -16.13 10.98
CA GLU A 81 13.97 -17.54 11.17
C GLU A 81 14.72 -18.14 9.97
N HIS A 82 15.14 -17.33 8.99
CA HIS A 82 15.83 -17.77 7.76
C HIS A 82 15.06 -18.82 6.94
N ARG A 83 13.74 -18.94 7.15
CA ARG A 83 12.86 -19.81 6.36
C ARG A 83 12.64 -19.23 4.96
N ALA A 84 12.65 -17.90 4.83
CA ALA A 84 12.66 -17.16 3.57
C ALA A 84 13.76 -16.10 3.55
N ASP A 85 14.05 -15.54 2.38
CA ASP A 85 15.12 -14.55 2.19
C ASP A 85 14.57 -13.15 1.94
N ILE A 86 13.45 -13.07 1.20
CA ILE A 86 12.71 -11.83 0.97
C ILE A 86 11.21 -12.04 1.15
N ALA A 87 10.48 -10.97 1.44
CA ALA A 87 9.01 -10.94 1.42
C ALA A 87 8.53 -9.85 0.46
N VAL A 88 7.49 -10.16 -0.32
CA VAL A 88 6.94 -9.24 -1.33
C VAL A 88 5.60 -8.71 -0.83
N HIS A 89 5.44 -7.39 -0.88
CA HIS A 89 4.27 -6.72 -0.34
C HIS A 89 3.70 -5.70 -1.32
N SER A 90 2.38 -5.52 -1.27
CA SER A 90 1.78 -4.26 -1.74
C SER A 90 2.17 -3.14 -0.79
N MET A 91 2.78 -2.07 -1.30
CA MET A 91 3.39 -1.03 -0.44
C MET A 91 2.43 -0.34 0.53
N LYS A 92 1.14 -0.28 0.19
CA LYS A 92 0.09 0.26 1.08
C LYS A 92 -0.15 -0.59 2.33
N ASP A 93 0.21 -1.86 2.30
CA ASP A 93 0.01 -2.82 3.39
C ASP A 93 1.28 -2.98 4.25
N VAL A 94 2.40 -2.39 3.83
CA VAL A 94 3.69 -2.44 4.54
C VAL A 94 3.65 -1.50 5.75
N PRO A 95 3.95 -1.99 6.96
CA PRO A 95 3.96 -1.15 8.16
C PRO A 95 4.97 -0.01 8.04
N MET A 96 4.75 1.05 8.82
CA MET A 96 5.67 2.20 8.84
C MET A 96 6.98 1.89 9.57
N HIS A 97 6.95 0.93 10.50
CA HIS A 97 8.09 0.48 11.29
C HIS A 97 8.28 -1.02 11.06
N PHE A 98 9.53 -1.45 11.03
CA PHE A 98 9.91 -2.85 10.89
C PHE A 98 10.42 -3.39 12.24
N PRO A 99 10.30 -4.70 12.49
CA PRO A 99 11.04 -5.35 13.56
C PRO A 99 12.55 -5.11 13.42
N GLU A 100 13.27 -5.17 14.54
CA GLU A 100 14.73 -5.13 14.51
C GLU A 100 15.27 -6.25 13.60
N GLY A 101 16.26 -5.90 12.78
CA GLY A 101 16.86 -6.83 11.82
C GLY A 101 16.14 -6.94 10.46
N LEU A 102 14.99 -6.29 10.28
CA LEU A 102 14.28 -6.25 8.98
C LEU A 102 14.16 -4.83 8.43
N GLY A 103 13.91 -4.72 7.12
CA GLY A 103 13.71 -3.44 6.46
C GLY A 103 13.20 -3.55 5.02
N LEU A 104 12.80 -2.41 4.46
CA LEU A 104 12.37 -2.28 3.07
C LEU A 104 13.56 -1.92 2.16
N PHE A 105 13.95 -2.84 1.29
CA PHE A 105 15.18 -2.74 0.52
C PHE A 105 14.98 -2.54 -0.98
N ALA A 106 13.80 -2.86 -1.53
CA ALA A 106 13.46 -2.49 -2.89
C ALA A 106 12.02 -2.01 -3.03
N ILE A 107 11.80 -1.00 -3.86
CA ILE A 107 10.48 -0.56 -4.32
C ILE A 107 10.50 -0.61 -5.84
N LEU A 108 9.64 -1.45 -6.39
CA LEU A 108 9.58 -1.72 -7.83
C LEU A 108 8.78 -0.64 -8.56
N GLU A 109 8.84 -0.66 -9.89
CA GLU A 109 8.04 0.21 -10.75
C GLU A 109 6.55 0.20 -10.35
N GLY A 110 6.02 1.40 -10.12
CA GLY A 110 4.65 1.60 -9.69
C GLY A 110 3.65 1.33 -10.80
N HIS A 111 2.61 0.57 -10.49
CA HIS A 111 1.42 0.46 -11.33
C HIS A 111 0.40 1.55 -10.97
N ASP A 112 -0.71 1.61 -11.73
CA ASP A 112 -1.79 2.58 -11.57
C ASP A 112 -2.22 2.77 -10.09
N PRO A 113 -1.92 3.94 -9.49
CA PRO A 113 -2.15 4.17 -8.06
C PRO A 113 -3.60 4.50 -7.75
N ARG A 114 -4.47 4.64 -8.76
CA ARG A 114 -5.86 5.08 -8.58
C ARG A 114 -6.73 4.04 -7.93
N ASP A 115 -7.78 4.52 -7.28
CA ASP A 115 -8.92 3.68 -6.93
C ASP A 115 -9.77 3.41 -8.18
N ALA A 116 -10.39 2.24 -8.23
CA ALA A 116 -11.31 1.82 -9.27
C ALA A 116 -12.72 1.74 -8.70
N PHE A 117 -13.64 2.45 -9.35
CA PHE A 117 -15.07 2.25 -9.22
C PHE A 117 -15.48 1.01 -10.04
N VAL A 118 -16.16 0.08 -9.37
CA VAL A 118 -16.60 -1.19 -9.95
C VAL A 118 -18.09 -1.31 -9.69
N SER A 119 -18.87 -1.43 -10.78
CA SER A 119 -20.31 -1.65 -10.71
C SER A 119 -20.78 -2.48 -11.90
N ASN A 120 -21.80 -3.31 -11.67
CA ASN A 120 -22.47 -4.04 -12.73
C ASN A 120 -23.44 -3.14 -13.53
N ARG A 121 -23.96 -2.08 -12.89
CA ARG A 121 -25.10 -1.30 -13.40
C ARG A 121 -24.74 0.12 -13.83
N TYR A 122 -23.79 0.75 -13.15
CA TYR A 122 -23.49 2.17 -13.31
C TYR A 122 -22.10 2.37 -13.92
N ALA A 123 -21.92 3.42 -14.72
CA ALA A 123 -20.66 3.67 -15.43
C ALA A 123 -19.65 4.46 -14.57
N GLN A 124 -20.14 5.36 -13.72
CA GLN A 124 -19.31 6.20 -12.87
C GLN A 124 -19.92 6.36 -11.48
N LEU A 125 -19.10 6.76 -10.51
CA LEU A 125 -19.54 6.95 -9.12
C LEU A 125 -20.67 7.99 -9.00
N ALA A 126 -20.63 9.03 -9.84
CA ALA A 126 -21.62 10.10 -9.87
C ALA A 126 -22.99 9.68 -10.45
N ASP A 127 -23.09 8.50 -11.08
CA ASP A 127 -24.37 7.99 -11.60
C ASP A 127 -25.19 7.27 -10.52
N LEU A 128 -24.62 7.02 -9.34
CA LEU A 128 -25.31 6.30 -8.29
C LEU A 128 -26.48 7.15 -7.74
N PRO A 129 -27.70 6.58 -7.65
CA PRO A 129 -28.83 7.29 -7.08
C PRO A 129 -28.67 7.46 -5.56
N ASP A 130 -29.42 8.40 -5.00
CA ASP A 130 -29.50 8.59 -3.56
C ASP A 130 -29.84 7.28 -2.83
N GLY A 131 -29.11 7.02 -1.74
CA GLY A 131 -29.29 5.82 -0.93
C GLY A 131 -28.65 4.54 -1.51
N ALA A 132 -28.01 4.59 -2.68
CA ALA A 132 -27.25 3.47 -3.23
C ALA A 132 -26.12 3.03 -2.28
N VAL A 133 -25.81 1.73 -2.30
CA VAL A 133 -24.89 1.08 -1.36
C VAL A 133 -23.52 0.87 -2.01
N VAL A 134 -22.49 1.52 -1.46
CA VAL A 134 -21.10 1.39 -1.90
C VAL A 134 -20.30 0.56 -0.91
N GLY A 135 -19.68 -0.52 -1.40
CA GLY A 135 -18.88 -1.44 -0.60
C GLY A 135 -17.41 -1.00 -0.45
N THR A 136 -16.98 -0.72 0.77
CA THR A 136 -15.57 -0.52 1.14
C THR A 136 -15.37 -0.67 2.66
N SER A 137 -14.21 -1.16 3.08
CA SER A 137 -13.79 -1.14 4.50
C SER A 137 -12.59 -0.21 4.76
N SER A 138 -12.23 0.62 3.78
CA SER A 138 -11.19 1.63 3.93
C SER A 138 -11.81 2.94 4.39
N LEU A 139 -11.43 3.42 5.57
CA LEU A 139 -11.88 4.72 6.09
C LEU A 139 -11.46 5.86 5.15
N ARG A 140 -10.26 5.80 4.55
CA ARG A 140 -9.81 6.75 3.52
C ARG A 140 -10.80 6.88 2.36
N ARG A 141 -11.29 5.75 1.84
CA ARG A 141 -12.27 5.76 0.74
C ARG A 141 -13.63 6.25 1.22
N GLU A 142 -14.09 5.72 2.35
CA GLU A 142 -15.38 6.09 2.95
C GLU A 142 -15.48 7.59 3.19
N THR A 143 -14.50 8.20 3.88
CA THR A 143 -14.44 9.64 4.14
C THR A 143 -14.56 10.46 2.86
N GLN A 144 -13.84 10.11 1.80
CA GLN A 144 -13.86 10.87 0.54
C GLN A 144 -15.18 10.75 -0.21
N ILE A 145 -15.77 9.55 -0.20
CA ILE A 145 -17.06 9.31 -0.85
C ILE A 145 -18.15 10.06 -0.09
N ARG A 146 -18.20 9.96 1.25
CA ARG A 146 -19.21 10.67 2.06
C ARG A 146 -19.11 12.18 1.95
N ALA A 147 -17.90 12.72 1.88
CA ALA A 147 -17.69 14.17 1.70
C ALA A 147 -18.20 14.69 0.34
N GLN A 148 -18.17 13.86 -0.71
CA GLN A 148 -18.62 14.23 -2.06
C GLN A 148 -20.07 13.84 -2.36
N PHE A 149 -20.53 12.72 -1.80
CA PHE A 149 -21.81 12.09 -2.08
C PHE A 149 -22.50 11.69 -0.75
N PRO A 150 -22.97 12.67 0.04
CA PRO A 150 -23.47 12.43 1.40
C PRO A 150 -24.73 11.56 1.46
N THR A 151 -25.46 11.40 0.36
CA THR A 151 -26.67 10.56 0.26
C THR A 151 -26.37 9.08 0.02
N LEU A 152 -25.12 8.72 -0.32
CA LEU A 152 -24.72 7.33 -0.53
C LEU A 152 -24.54 6.60 0.81
N LYS A 153 -24.92 5.33 0.84
CA LYS A 153 -24.70 4.44 1.98
C LYS A 153 -23.39 3.69 1.80
N ILE A 154 -22.48 3.80 2.77
CA ILE A 154 -21.25 3.00 2.76
C ILE A 154 -21.46 1.76 3.62
N ALA A 155 -21.16 0.59 3.06
CA ALA A 155 -21.24 -0.69 3.74
C ALA A 155 -19.87 -1.40 3.74
N MET A 156 -19.56 -2.11 4.83
CA MET A 156 -18.30 -2.83 4.95
C MET A 156 -18.18 -3.91 3.88
N LEU A 157 -16.99 -4.05 3.30
CA LEU A 157 -16.67 -5.05 2.29
C LEU A 157 -15.29 -5.68 2.56
N ARG A 158 -15.31 -6.99 2.84
CA ARG A 158 -14.15 -7.81 3.21
C ARG A 158 -13.99 -9.02 2.27
N GLY A 159 -12.78 -9.59 2.32
CA GLY A 159 -12.34 -10.71 1.47
C GLY A 159 -11.25 -10.30 0.48
N ASN A 160 -10.74 -11.26 -0.29
CA ASN A 160 -9.89 -11.03 -1.45
C ASN A 160 -10.68 -10.39 -2.62
N ILE A 161 -10.01 -10.04 -3.72
CA ILE A 161 -10.66 -9.36 -4.86
C ILE A 161 -11.83 -10.18 -5.41
N GLN A 162 -11.65 -11.48 -5.59
CA GLN A 162 -12.63 -12.39 -6.19
C GLN A 162 -13.90 -12.49 -5.35
N SER A 163 -13.76 -12.72 -4.04
CA SER A 163 -14.90 -12.79 -3.12
C SER A 163 -15.67 -11.47 -3.04
N ARG A 164 -14.98 -10.32 -3.15
CA ARG A 164 -15.62 -9.00 -3.20
C ARG A 164 -16.40 -8.78 -4.49
N LEU A 165 -15.84 -9.16 -5.63
CA LEU A 165 -16.54 -9.11 -6.91
C LEU A 165 -17.76 -10.02 -6.90
N ALA A 166 -17.64 -11.23 -6.34
CA ALA A 166 -18.78 -12.15 -6.21
C ALA A 166 -19.91 -11.57 -5.34
N LYS A 167 -19.60 -10.82 -4.28
CA LYS A 167 -20.62 -10.10 -3.48
C LYS A 167 -21.32 -9.01 -4.29
N LEU A 168 -20.56 -8.24 -5.07
CA LEU A 168 -21.12 -7.26 -6.01
C LEU A 168 -22.04 -7.95 -7.05
N ASP A 169 -21.61 -9.09 -7.60
CA ASP A 169 -22.38 -9.84 -8.62
C ASP A 169 -23.67 -10.45 -8.07
N ARG A 170 -23.72 -10.75 -6.78
CA ARG A 170 -24.94 -11.16 -6.09
C ARG A 170 -25.88 -9.99 -5.74
N GLY A 171 -25.51 -8.75 -6.05
CA GLY A 171 -26.32 -7.57 -5.76
C GLY A 171 -26.29 -7.12 -4.30
N GLU A 172 -25.30 -7.54 -3.50
CA GLU A 172 -25.14 -7.07 -2.12
C GLU A 172 -24.74 -5.58 -2.05
N TYR A 173 -24.21 -5.03 -3.15
CA TYR A 173 -23.79 -3.64 -3.30
C TYR A 173 -24.18 -3.12 -4.68
N ASP A 174 -24.47 -1.82 -4.80
CA ASP A 174 -24.65 -1.16 -6.10
C ASP A 174 -23.30 -0.89 -6.79
N ALA A 175 -22.27 -0.65 -5.99
CA ALA A 175 -20.89 -0.52 -6.43
C ALA A 175 -19.91 -0.91 -5.32
N ILE A 176 -18.67 -1.21 -5.69
CA ILE A 176 -17.56 -1.37 -4.74
C ILE A 176 -16.36 -0.57 -5.20
N ILE A 177 -15.49 -0.19 -4.27
CA ILE A 177 -14.23 0.49 -4.59
C ILE A 177 -13.05 -0.43 -4.33
N LEU A 178 -12.22 -0.66 -5.36
CA LEU A 178 -11.00 -1.47 -5.31
C LEU A 178 -9.79 -0.63 -5.74
N ALA A 179 -8.58 -1.18 -5.61
CA ALA A 179 -7.39 -0.53 -6.20
C ALA A 179 -7.29 -0.96 -7.66
N ALA A 180 -7.07 -0.02 -8.58
CA ALA A 180 -6.96 -0.32 -10.01
C ALA A 180 -5.84 -1.33 -10.27
N ALA A 181 -4.65 -1.10 -9.73
CA ALA A 181 -3.52 -2.04 -9.85
C ALA A 181 -3.86 -3.47 -9.44
N GLY A 182 -4.67 -3.68 -8.40
CA GLY A 182 -5.06 -5.02 -7.96
C GLY A 182 -5.93 -5.75 -8.98
N LEU A 183 -6.84 -5.03 -9.65
CA LEU A 183 -7.68 -5.60 -10.72
C LEU A 183 -6.84 -5.92 -11.96
N LYS A 184 -5.98 -4.99 -12.40
CA LYS A 184 -5.14 -5.20 -13.60
C LYS A 184 -4.19 -6.38 -13.45
N ARG A 185 -3.56 -6.52 -12.28
CA ARG A 185 -2.68 -7.66 -11.96
C ARG A 185 -3.41 -9.00 -12.05
N MET A 186 -4.69 -9.02 -11.71
CA MET A 186 -5.52 -10.23 -11.80
C MET A 186 -6.15 -10.44 -13.18
N GLY A 187 -5.85 -9.59 -14.19
CA GLY A 187 -6.49 -9.63 -15.50
C GLY A 187 -7.98 -9.28 -15.48
N LEU A 188 -8.38 -8.40 -14.55
CA LEU A 188 -9.78 -8.00 -14.32
C LEU A 188 -10.04 -6.55 -14.73
N ASP A 189 -9.32 -6.05 -15.73
CA ASP A 189 -9.39 -4.68 -16.25
C ASP A 189 -10.83 -4.31 -16.67
N ASP A 190 -11.56 -5.24 -17.28
CA ASP A 190 -12.96 -5.04 -17.72
C ASP A 190 -13.94 -4.76 -16.57
N ARG A 191 -13.55 -5.04 -15.32
CA ARG A 191 -14.35 -4.71 -14.13
C ARG A 191 -14.19 -3.24 -13.72
N ILE A 192 -13.19 -2.53 -14.22
CA ILE A 192 -12.96 -1.11 -13.92
C ILE A 192 -13.92 -0.29 -14.76
N ARG A 193 -15.02 0.18 -14.15
CA ARG A 193 -15.97 1.09 -14.82
C ARG A 193 -15.42 2.51 -14.91
N GLN A 194 -14.78 2.97 -13.85
CA GLN A 194 -14.10 4.26 -13.79
C GLN A 194 -12.86 4.15 -12.91
N ALA A 195 -11.71 4.58 -13.41
CA ALA A 195 -10.53 4.83 -12.58
C ALA A 195 -10.65 6.24 -11.99
N LEU A 196 -10.87 6.32 -10.68
CA LEU A 196 -11.10 7.58 -9.96
C LEU A 196 -9.83 8.43 -9.97
N SER A 197 -9.94 9.69 -10.34
CA SER A 197 -8.80 10.61 -10.31
C SER A 197 -8.35 10.84 -8.85
N PRO A 198 -7.09 11.24 -8.61
CA PRO A 198 -6.62 11.59 -7.26
C PRO A 198 -7.43 12.72 -6.59
N GLU A 199 -8.13 13.55 -7.37
CA GLU A 199 -9.04 14.59 -6.87
C GLU A 199 -10.36 13.99 -6.36
N GLN A 200 -10.85 12.93 -7.01
CA GLN A 200 -12.05 12.19 -6.60
C GLN A 200 -11.76 11.24 -5.43
N SER A 201 -10.62 10.55 -5.45
CA SER A 201 -10.19 9.66 -4.37
C SER A 201 -8.67 9.63 -4.28
N LEU A 202 -8.12 10.46 -3.38
CA LEU A 202 -6.68 10.52 -3.13
C LEU A 202 -6.19 9.15 -2.67
N PRO A 203 -5.21 8.54 -3.36
CA PRO A 203 -4.73 7.19 -3.06
C PRO A 203 -4.22 7.00 -1.62
N SER A 204 -4.18 5.74 -1.18
CA SER A 204 -3.38 5.39 -0.01
C SER A 204 -1.90 5.46 -0.37
N VAL A 205 -1.08 5.78 0.63
CA VAL A 205 0.39 5.77 0.54
C VAL A 205 0.89 4.46 -0.06
N GLY A 206 1.75 4.54 -1.07
CA GLY A 206 2.31 3.39 -1.76
C GLY A 206 1.33 2.60 -2.63
N GLN A 207 0.09 3.05 -2.86
CA GLN A 207 -0.85 2.32 -3.73
C GLN A 207 -0.26 2.15 -5.14
N GLY A 208 -0.37 0.93 -5.66
CA GLY A 208 0.15 0.57 -6.98
C GLY A 208 1.61 0.08 -6.98
N ALA A 209 2.40 0.36 -5.95
CA ALA A 209 3.79 -0.11 -5.86
C ALA A 209 3.90 -1.46 -5.15
N LEU A 210 4.94 -2.23 -5.51
CA LEU A 210 5.39 -3.41 -4.76
C LEU A 210 6.68 -3.08 -4.02
N GLY A 211 6.80 -3.60 -2.81
CA GLY A 211 7.98 -3.50 -1.97
C GLY A 211 8.55 -4.86 -1.64
N ILE A 212 9.87 -4.90 -1.46
CA ILE A 212 10.60 -6.08 -1.01
C ILE A 212 11.20 -5.80 0.38
N GLU A 213 10.74 -6.57 1.35
CA GLU A 213 11.30 -6.64 2.70
C GLU A 213 12.37 -7.73 2.76
N ALA A 214 13.45 -7.50 3.48
CA ALA A 214 14.53 -8.47 3.70
C ALA A 214 15.20 -8.24 5.07
N ARG A 215 16.15 -9.11 5.42
CA ARG A 215 17.02 -8.91 6.59
C ARG A 215 18.02 -7.77 6.34
N SER A 216 18.31 -6.99 7.35
CA SER A 216 19.17 -5.80 7.25
C SER A 216 20.65 -6.09 7.10
N ASP A 217 21.10 -7.27 7.49
CA ASP A 217 22.50 -7.71 7.43
C ASP A 217 22.82 -8.57 6.18
N ASP A 218 21.84 -8.80 5.31
CA ASP A 218 21.97 -9.69 4.15
C ASP A 218 22.38 -8.94 2.88
N ALA A 219 23.64 -8.50 2.84
CA ALA A 219 24.20 -7.74 1.72
C ALA A 219 24.12 -8.47 0.37
N ALA A 220 24.16 -9.81 0.37
CA ALA A 220 24.05 -10.62 -0.84
C ALA A 220 22.63 -10.55 -1.42
N ILE A 221 21.61 -10.65 -0.58
CA ILE A 221 20.21 -10.47 -0.99
C ILE A 221 19.96 -9.04 -1.45
N HIS A 222 20.50 -8.03 -0.76
CA HIS A 222 20.36 -6.63 -1.19
C HIS A 222 20.93 -6.39 -2.57
N ALA A 223 22.14 -6.92 -2.85
CA ALA A 223 22.75 -6.84 -4.17
C ALA A 223 21.92 -7.55 -5.25
N LEU A 224 21.31 -8.69 -4.92
CA LEU A 224 20.47 -9.44 -5.83
C LEU A 224 19.18 -8.68 -6.22
N ILE A 225 18.53 -8.02 -5.25
CA ILE A 225 17.26 -7.31 -5.51
C ILE A 225 17.46 -5.86 -5.97
N ALA A 226 18.64 -5.27 -5.80
CA ALA A 226 18.92 -3.88 -6.16
C ALA A 226 18.51 -3.50 -7.61
N PRO A 227 18.71 -4.36 -8.64
CA PRO A 227 18.29 -4.02 -10.01
C PRO A 227 16.77 -3.92 -10.22
N LEU A 228 15.95 -4.38 -9.25
CA LEU A 228 14.49 -4.23 -9.29
C LEU A 228 14.01 -2.84 -8.85
N ILE A 229 14.89 -2.03 -8.25
CA ILE A 229 14.52 -0.73 -7.69
C ILE A 229 14.22 0.24 -8.83
N ASP A 230 12.97 0.72 -8.89
CA ASP A 230 12.64 1.89 -9.70
C ASP A 230 12.86 3.16 -8.88
N ALA A 231 13.90 3.93 -9.24
CA ALA A 231 14.29 5.09 -8.47
C ALA A 231 13.16 6.14 -8.37
N ALA A 232 12.34 6.30 -9.42
CA ALA A 232 11.25 7.27 -9.43
C ALA A 232 10.14 6.89 -8.44
N THR A 233 9.70 5.63 -8.49
CA THR A 233 8.70 5.09 -7.57
C THR A 233 9.23 5.02 -6.14
N ASP A 234 10.47 4.60 -5.93
CA ASP A 234 11.09 4.56 -4.60
C ASP A 234 11.05 5.94 -3.93
N THR A 235 11.51 6.98 -4.63
CA THR A 235 11.50 8.35 -4.12
C THR A 235 10.07 8.83 -3.79
N ARG A 236 9.10 8.59 -4.69
CA ARG A 236 7.69 8.96 -4.51
C ARG A 236 7.09 8.27 -3.29
N VAL A 237 7.28 6.96 -3.16
CA VAL A 237 6.71 6.16 -2.08
C VAL A 237 7.38 6.47 -0.74
N ARG A 238 8.68 6.77 -0.69
CA ARG A 238 9.35 7.25 0.53
C ARG A 238 8.81 8.59 1.00
N CYS A 239 8.55 9.53 0.09
CA CYS A 239 7.86 10.79 0.40
C CYS A 239 6.49 10.56 1.04
N GLU A 240 5.66 9.72 0.40
CA GLU A 240 4.32 9.37 0.91
C GLU A 240 4.41 8.66 2.28
N ARG A 241 5.37 7.75 2.44
CA ARG A 241 5.60 7.03 3.71
C ARG A 241 6.05 7.95 4.83
N ALA A 242 6.97 8.89 4.58
CA ALA A 242 7.40 9.84 5.60
C ALA A 242 6.22 10.68 6.12
N PHE A 243 5.33 11.12 5.23
CA PHE A 243 4.07 11.77 5.59
C PHE A 243 3.20 10.87 6.49
N ASN A 244 2.95 9.64 6.07
CA ASN A 244 2.08 8.73 6.82
C ASN A 244 2.68 8.24 8.14
N THR A 245 4.00 8.02 8.20
CA THR A 245 4.73 7.67 9.42
C THR A 245 4.58 8.75 10.47
N ARG A 246 4.74 10.03 10.08
CA ARG A 246 4.62 11.15 11.03
C ARG A 246 3.21 11.27 11.61
N LEU A 247 2.18 10.99 10.81
CA LEU A 247 0.79 10.93 11.26
C LEU A 247 0.46 9.64 12.04
N ASN A 248 1.41 8.71 12.19
CA ASN A 248 1.23 7.36 12.74
C ASN A 248 0.09 6.59 12.05
N GLY A 249 0.00 6.77 10.73
CA GLY A 249 -1.04 6.16 9.91
C GLY A 249 -0.85 4.66 9.69
N GLY A 250 -1.95 3.99 9.35
CA GLY A 250 -2.01 2.57 8.97
C GLY A 250 -3.09 2.30 7.92
N CYS A 251 -3.42 1.04 7.66
CA CYS A 251 -4.49 0.69 6.70
C CYS A 251 -5.90 1.07 7.20
N GLN A 252 -6.04 1.29 8.50
CA GLN A 252 -7.31 1.50 9.21
C GLN A 252 -7.60 2.97 9.56
N VAL A 253 -6.89 3.93 8.95
CA VAL A 253 -7.06 5.36 9.25
C VAL A 253 -7.56 6.14 8.01
N PRO A 254 -8.28 7.26 8.19
CA PRO A 254 -8.79 8.08 7.10
C PRO A 254 -7.71 9.03 6.56
N ILE A 255 -6.55 8.47 6.17
CA ILE A 255 -5.41 9.20 5.61
C ILE A 255 -5.23 8.80 4.15
N GLY A 256 -5.04 9.79 3.28
CA GLY A 256 -4.60 9.62 1.90
C GLY A 256 -3.33 10.42 1.67
N GLY A 257 -2.45 9.89 0.82
CA GLY A 257 -1.15 10.50 0.54
C GLY A 257 -0.66 10.03 -0.82
N HIS A 258 -0.43 10.98 -1.72
CA HIS A 258 0.01 10.68 -3.07
C HIS A 258 0.99 11.72 -3.58
N ALA A 259 2.19 11.27 -3.92
CA ALA A 259 3.23 12.06 -4.53
C ALA A 259 3.27 11.82 -6.04
N ILE A 260 3.74 12.81 -6.80
CA ILE A 260 4.06 12.69 -8.22
C ILE A 260 5.46 13.26 -8.42
N LEU A 261 6.36 12.50 -9.04
CA LEU A 261 7.64 13.00 -9.49
C LEU A 261 7.46 13.69 -10.85
N GLN A 262 7.68 15.00 -10.89
CA GLN A 262 7.54 15.84 -12.07
C GLN A 262 8.83 15.82 -12.91
N ALA A 263 8.72 16.16 -14.19
CA ALA A 263 9.85 16.14 -15.14
C ALA A 263 11.00 17.09 -14.74
N ASN A 264 10.73 18.13 -13.97
CA ASN A 264 11.72 19.10 -13.44
C ASN A 264 12.40 18.63 -12.14
N HIS A 265 12.37 17.34 -11.83
CA HIS A 265 12.92 16.75 -10.59
C HIS A 265 12.30 17.30 -9.29
N GLN A 266 11.08 17.81 -9.37
CA GLN A 266 10.29 18.16 -8.19
C GLN A 266 9.34 17.01 -7.82
N ILE A 267 9.10 16.81 -6.53
CA ILE A 267 8.00 16.01 -6.03
C ILE A 267 6.87 16.94 -5.62
N TRP A 268 5.68 16.67 -6.13
CA TRP A 268 4.44 17.24 -5.64
C TRP A 268 3.71 16.19 -4.79
N LEU A 269 3.64 16.41 -3.48
CA LEU A 269 2.94 15.56 -2.52
C LEU A 269 1.62 16.22 -2.14
N ARG A 270 0.53 15.45 -2.20
CA ARG A 270 -0.78 15.80 -1.66
C ARG A 270 -1.12 14.88 -0.50
N GLY A 271 -1.71 15.45 0.54
CA GLY A 271 -2.15 14.75 1.74
C GLY A 271 -3.61 15.05 2.06
N MET A 272 -4.29 14.09 2.67
CA MET A 272 -5.62 14.29 3.24
C MET A 272 -5.76 13.56 4.58
N VAL A 273 -6.56 14.13 5.48
CA VAL A 273 -7.00 13.54 6.75
C VAL A 273 -8.44 13.98 6.99
N GLY A 274 -9.36 13.06 7.28
CA GLY A 274 -10.76 13.44 7.51
C GLY A 274 -11.52 12.55 8.47
N ASN A 275 -12.70 13.01 8.89
CA ASN A 275 -13.58 12.22 9.73
C ASN A 275 -14.17 11.05 8.93
N PRO A 276 -14.33 9.85 9.52
CA PRO A 276 -14.95 8.71 8.83
C PRO A 276 -16.34 8.99 8.25
N ASP A 277 -17.11 9.89 8.87
CA ASP A 277 -18.45 10.29 8.42
C ASP A 277 -18.44 11.30 7.25
N GLY A 278 -17.26 11.82 6.87
CA GLY A 278 -17.09 12.80 5.80
C GLY A 278 -17.41 14.25 6.17
N THR A 279 -17.71 14.55 7.45
CA THR A 279 -18.08 15.90 7.91
C THR A 279 -16.94 16.92 7.86
N GLU A 280 -15.70 16.43 7.99
CA GLU A 280 -14.49 17.24 7.96
C GLU A 280 -13.43 16.51 7.14
N LEU A 281 -12.78 17.23 6.23
CA LEU A 281 -11.73 16.67 5.38
C LEU A 281 -10.66 17.72 5.12
N LEU A 282 -9.56 17.63 5.86
CA LEU A 282 -8.37 18.44 5.68
C LEU A 282 -7.60 17.95 4.45
N ARG A 283 -7.18 18.90 3.62
CA ARG A 283 -6.30 18.67 2.47
C ARG A 283 -5.20 19.71 2.50
N ASP A 284 -4.00 19.28 2.13
CA ASP A 284 -2.87 20.17 1.91
C ASP A 284 -1.93 19.54 0.88
N GLU A 285 -1.05 20.36 0.31
CA GLU A 285 -0.06 19.96 -0.65
C GLU A 285 1.25 20.71 -0.49
N ILE A 286 2.32 20.08 -0.98
CA ILE A 286 3.66 20.65 -0.97
C ILE A 286 4.42 20.21 -2.22
N THR A 287 5.24 21.10 -2.77
CA THR A 287 6.16 20.79 -3.85
C THR A 287 7.58 21.13 -3.43
N GLY A 288 8.55 20.29 -3.80
CA GLY A 288 9.96 20.57 -3.57
C GLY A 288 10.89 19.59 -4.27
N ALA A 289 12.20 19.80 -4.10
CA ALA A 289 13.21 19.00 -4.78
C ALA A 289 13.13 17.52 -4.40
N ARG A 290 13.35 16.64 -5.38
CA ARG A 290 13.41 15.18 -5.21
C ARG A 290 14.34 14.74 -4.07
N SER A 291 15.46 15.43 -3.88
CA SER A 291 16.43 15.14 -2.81
C SER A 291 15.87 15.30 -1.39
N ASN A 292 14.77 16.05 -1.25
CA ASN A 292 14.13 16.35 0.04
C ASN A 292 12.83 15.56 0.24
N ALA A 293 12.60 14.50 -0.55
CA ALA A 293 11.36 13.73 -0.59
C ALA A 293 10.78 13.39 0.80
N GLU A 294 11.56 12.77 1.67
CA GLU A 294 11.10 12.37 3.00
C GLU A 294 10.84 13.60 3.89
N ALA A 295 11.71 14.61 3.85
CA ALA A 295 11.54 15.86 4.58
C ALA A 295 10.27 16.61 4.16
N LEU A 296 9.91 16.60 2.87
CA LEU A 296 8.63 17.14 2.38
C LEU A 296 7.44 16.39 2.97
N GLY A 297 7.53 15.06 3.06
CA GLY A 297 6.51 14.23 3.68
C GLY A 297 6.26 14.59 5.14
N VAL A 298 7.34 14.68 5.94
CA VAL A 298 7.26 15.12 7.34
C VAL A 298 6.70 16.54 7.44
N THR A 299 7.19 17.47 6.61
CA THR A 299 6.74 18.87 6.61
C THR A 299 5.24 18.99 6.34
N LEU A 300 4.71 18.25 5.36
CA LEU A 300 3.28 18.25 5.06
C LEU A 300 2.47 17.69 6.23
N ALA A 301 2.94 16.59 6.85
CA ALA A 301 2.28 16.00 7.99
C ALA A 301 2.20 16.99 9.17
N GLU A 302 3.27 17.74 9.46
CA GLU A 302 3.27 18.78 10.50
C GLU A 302 2.29 19.91 10.21
N ARG A 303 2.25 20.39 8.96
CA ARG A 303 1.27 21.42 8.54
C ARG A 303 -0.16 20.93 8.78
N MET A 304 -0.45 19.68 8.44
CA MET A 304 -1.77 19.08 8.67
C MET A 304 -2.09 18.88 10.15
N LEU A 305 -1.11 18.48 10.97
CA LEU A 305 -1.28 18.37 12.42
C LEU A 305 -1.58 19.73 13.05
N ALA A 306 -0.85 20.77 12.66
CA ALA A 306 -1.11 22.14 13.10
C ALA A 306 -2.51 22.64 12.65
N ALA A 307 -3.02 22.14 11.52
CA ALA A 307 -4.36 22.42 11.02
C ALA A 307 -5.48 21.56 11.66
N GLY A 308 -5.17 20.71 12.63
CA GLY A 308 -6.16 19.93 13.40
C GLY A 308 -6.32 18.47 13.00
N ALA A 309 -5.43 17.92 12.15
CA ALA A 309 -5.43 16.49 11.84
C ALA A 309 -5.24 15.61 13.09
N ASP A 310 -4.54 16.13 14.11
CA ASP A 310 -4.32 15.45 15.39
C ASP A 310 -5.64 15.14 16.12
N ARG A 311 -6.60 16.05 16.10
CA ARG A 311 -7.94 15.88 16.69
C ARG A 311 -8.72 14.80 15.95
N ILE A 312 -8.70 14.81 14.62
CA ILE A 312 -9.38 13.81 13.78
C ILE A 312 -8.80 12.41 14.06
N LEU A 313 -7.47 12.29 14.07
CA LEU A 313 -6.78 11.03 14.30
C LEU A 313 -7.04 10.47 15.71
N ARG A 314 -7.06 11.33 16.74
CA ARG A 314 -7.44 10.92 18.10
C ARG A 314 -8.87 10.39 18.16
N GLY A 315 -9.79 10.97 17.38
CA GLY A 315 -11.19 10.51 17.27
C GLY A 315 -11.33 9.07 16.76
N VAL A 316 -10.32 8.55 16.07
CA VAL A 316 -10.24 7.15 15.62
C VAL A 316 -9.20 6.32 16.39
N GLY A 317 -8.75 6.81 17.55
CA GLY A 317 -7.83 6.11 18.45
C GLY A 317 -6.35 6.15 18.05
N ILE A 318 -5.94 7.12 17.23
CA ILE A 318 -4.57 7.25 16.72
C ILE A 318 -3.93 8.53 17.26
N HIS A 319 -2.73 8.38 17.81
CA HIS A 319 -1.88 9.49 18.23
C HIS A 319 -0.73 9.66 17.24
N ALA A 320 -0.42 10.89 16.85
CA ALA A 320 0.67 11.17 15.93
C ALA A 320 2.02 10.68 16.51
N ALA A 321 2.96 10.31 15.63
CA ALA A 321 4.28 9.85 16.05
C ALA A 321 5.09 11.02 16.66
N PRO A 322 6.01 10.77 17.60
CA PRO A 322 7.00 11.77 17.98
C PRO A 322 7.89 12.14 16.78
N LEU A 323 8.52 13.31 16.87
CA LEU A 323 9.56 13.76 15.95
C LEU A 323 10.85 12.95 16.14
#